data_AF-A0A7V9V9A0-F1
#
_entry.id   AF-A0A7V9V9A0-F1
#
_cell.length_a   1.000
_cell.length_b   1.000
_cell.length_c   1.000
_cell.angle_alpha   90.00
_cell.angle_beta   90.00
_cell.angle_gamma   90.00
#
_symmetry.space_group_name_H-M   'P 1'
#
loop_
_entity.id
_entity.type
_entity.pdbx_description
1 polymer ?
#
loop_
_entity_poly.entity_id
_entity_poly.type
_entity_poly.pdbx_seq_one_letter_code
_entity_poly.pdbx_strand_id
1 'polypeptide(L)' 'MHTLYHFLDGELDDDRRSTIRRHLDECRPCFQAFGFEAELRGVIARKCQDQVPDALRARVFNALEGEVGPLDGAKLPPW' A
#
# COMPACT_ATOMS: atom_id res chain seq x y z
N MET A 1 -2.49 8.59 -16.96
CA MET A 1 -3.31 7.81 -16.01
C MET A 1 -2.48 7.05 -14.97
N HIS A 2 -1.22 7.43 -14.68
CA HIS A 2 -0.39 6.77 -13.65
C HIS A 2 -0.47 7.45 -12.27
N THR A 3 -0.67 8.77 -12.24
CA THR A 3 -0.54 9.57 -11.02
C THR A 3 -1.61 9.29 -9.96
N LEU A 4 -2.80 8.83 -10.37
CA LEU A 4 -3.86 8.42 -9.44
C LEU A 4 -3.49 7.16 -8.65
N TYR A 5 -2.83 6.20 -9.30
CA TYR A 5 -2.40 4.97 -8.63
C TYR A 5 -1.27 5.25 -7.63
N HIS A 6 -0.25 6.02 -8.02
CA HIS A 6 0.77 6.45 -7.05
C HIS A 6 0.18 7.24 -5.87
N PHE A 7 -0.86 8.05 -6.09
CA PHE A 7 -1.57 8.72 -5.00
C PHE A 7 -2.31 7.73 -4.08
N LEU A 8 -2.95 6.71 -4.64
CA LEU A 8 -3.63 5.64 -3.89
C LEU A 8 -2.64 4.75 -3.13
N ASP A 9 -1.48 4.48 -3.72
CA ASP A 9 -0.41 3.64 -3.16
C ASP A 9 0.48 4.41 -2.15
N GLY A 10 0.33 5.74 -2.08
CA GLY A 10 1.09 6.58 -1.16
C GLY A 10 2.53 6.86 -1.59
N GLU A 11 2.85 6.61 -2.86
CA GLU A 11 4.20 6.72 -3.44
C GLU A 11 4.55 8.13 -3.95
N LEU A 12 3.83 9.15 -3.49
CA LEU A 12 4.04 10.54 -3.88
C LEU A 12 4.69 11.32 -2.75
N ASP A 13 5.59 12.23 -3.10
CA ASP A 13 6.04 13.29 -2.21
C ASP A 13 4.88 14.22 -1.82
N ASP A 14 5.07 14.95 -0.72
CA ASP A 14 4.03 15.79 -0.12
C ASP A 14 3.51 16.88 -1.07
N ASP A 15 4.36 17.46 -1.91
CA ASP A 15 3.98 18.49 -2.87
C ASP A 15 3.07 17.92 -3.96
N ARG A 16 3.45 16.78 -4.54
CA ARG A 16 2.63 16.08 -5.54
C ARG A 16 1.33 15.57 -4.95
N ARG A 17 1.36 15.04 -3.73
CA ARG A 17 0.17 14.60 -3.01
C ARG A 17 -0.81 15.76 -2.81
N SER A 18 -0.32 16.92 -2.38
CA SER A 18 -1.14 18.12 -2.17
C SER A 18 -1.76 18.62 -3.47
N THR A 19 -1.00 18.58 -4.57
CA THR A 19 -1.48 18.97 -5.90
C THR A 19 -2.66 18.10 -6.35
N ILE A 20 -2.55 16.78 -6.19
CA ILE A 20 -3.62 15.85 -6.57
C ILE A 20 -4.82 16.00 -5.64
N ARG A 21 -4.60 16.18 -4.33
CA ARG A 21 -5.68 16.43 -3.38
C ARG A 21 -6.52 17.64 -3.81
N ARG A 22 -5.87 18.77 -4.10
CA ARG A 22 -6.57 19.98 -4.59
C ARG A 22 -7.37 19.69 -5.86
N HIS A 23 -6.79 18.96 -6.81
CA HIS A 23 -7.51 18.60 -8.03
C HIS A 23 -8.75 17.74 -7.74
N LEU A 24 -8.66 16.77 -6.82
CA LEU A 24 -9.82 15.95 -6.42
C LEU A 24 -10.90 16.79 -5.72
N ASP A 25 -10.53 17.83 -4.99
CA ASP A 25 -11.47 18.74 -4.33
C ASP A 25 -12.20 19.65 -5.36
N GLU A 26 -11.52 20.03 -6.44
CA GLU A 26 -12.04 20.94 -7.48
C GLU A 26 -12.74 20.20 -8.65
N CYS A 27 -12.42 18.93 -8.88
CA CYS A 27 -12.85 18.17 -10.05
C CYS A 27 -13.72 16.96 -9.67
N ARG A 28 -15.05 17.15 -9.65
CA ARG A 28 -16.02 16.06 -9.39
C ARG A 28 -15.81 14.76 -10.18
N PRO A 29 -15.59 14.75 -11.51
CA PRO A 29 -15.43 13.49 -12.23
C PRO A 29 -14.18 12.72 -11.78
N CYS A 30 -13.08 13.43 -11.46
CA CYS A 30 -11.88 12.80 -10.92
C CYS A 30 -12.08 12.30 -9.48
N PHE A 31 -12.84 13.03 -8.66
CA PHE A 31 -13.22 12.57 -7.33
C PHE A 31 -14.05 11.27 -7.38
N GLN A 32 -15.00 11.17 -8.31
CA GLN A 32 -15.79 9.95 -8.50
C GLN A 32 -14.93 8.76 -8.94
N ALA A 33 -14.03 8.98 -9.90
CA ALA A 33 -13.09 7.94 -10.33
C ALA A 33 -12.18 7.47 -9.19
N PHE A 34 -11.64 8.42 -8.40
CA PHE A 34 -10.87 8.11 -7.20
C PHE A 34 -11.69 7.30 -6.18
N GLY A 35 -12.93 7.71 -5.92
CA GLY A 35 -13.83 7.02 -4.98
C GLY A 35 -14.07 5.57 -5.39
N PHE A 36 -14.38 5.32 -6.66
CA PHE A 36 -14.55 3.97 -7.19
C PHE A 36 -13.28 3.12 -7.01
N GLU A 37 -12.12 3.64 -7.39
CA GLU A 37 -10.84 2.91 -7.29
C GLU A 37 -10.46 2.60 -5.83
N ALA A 38 -10.68 3.56 -4.92
CA ALA A 38 -10.45 3.38 -3.49
C ALA A 38 -11.39 2.31 -2.89
N GLU A 39 -12.67 2.33 -3.26
CA GLU A 39 -13.63 1.31 -2.85
C GLU A 39 -13.27 -0.07 -3.40
N LEU A 40 -12.93 -0.16 -4.68
CA LEU A 40 -12.51 -1.40 -5.33
C LEU A 40 -11.28 -2.00 -4.64
N ARG A 41 -10.25 -1.19 -4.37
CA ARG A 41 -9.07 -1.62 -3.60
C ARG A 41 -9.45 -2.12 -2.21
N GLY A 42 -10.38 -1.45 -1.54
CA GLY A 42 -10.93 -1.89 -0.26
C GLY A 42 -11.65 -3.25 -0.35
N VAL A 43 -12.39 -3.51 -1.42
CA VAL A 43 -13.05 -4.81 -1.65
C VAL A 43 -12.02 -5.90 -1.89
N ILE A 44 -11.04 -5.67 -2.78
CA ILE A 44 -9.96 -6.62 -3.07
C ILE A 44 -9.20 -6.94 -1.79
N ALA A 45 -8.79 -5.93 -1.03
CA ALA A 45 -8.06 -6.12 0.22
C ALA A 45 -8.83 -6.92 1.28
N ARG A 46 -10.17 -6.92 1.25
CA ARG A 46 -11.01 -7.72 2.15
C ARG A 46 -11.28 -9.13 1.64
N LYS A 47 -11.39 -9.30 0.31
CA LYS A 47 -11.76 -10.57 -0.32
C LYS A 47 -10.56 -11.46 -0.62
N CYS A 48 -9.40 -10.86 -0.84
CA CYS A 48 -8.15 -11.55 -1.16
C CYS A 48 -7.23 -11.60 0.06
N GLN A 49 -7.78 -11.99 1.22
CA GLN A 49 -7.01 -12.26 2.44
C GLN A 49 -6.85 -13.77 2.59
N ASP A 50 -5.75 -14.30 2.07
CA ASP A 50 -5.38 -15.70 2.28
C ASP A 50 -4.39 -15.83 3.43
N GLN A 51 -4.46 -16.95 4.15
CA GLN A 51 -3.49 -17.26 5.19
C GLN A 51 -2.12 -17.48 4.52
N VAL A 52 -1.17 -16.59 4.82
CA VAL A 52 0.20 -16.71 4.31
C VAL A 52 0.87 -17.94 4.93
N PRO A 53 1.39 -18.89 4.13
CA PRO A 53 2.06 -20.07 4.67
C PRO A 53 3.31 -19.71 5.48
N ASP A 54 3.53 -20.39 6.60
CA ASP A 54 4.68 -20.10 7.50
C ASP A 54 6.03 -20.27 6.81
N ALA A 55 6.15 -21.21 5.87
CA ALA A 55 7.36 -21.39 5.07
C ALA A 55 7.67 -20.15 4.20
N LEU A 56 6.64 -19.46 3.68
CA LEU A 56 6.83 -18.22 2.93
C LEU A 56 7.23 -17.07 3.86
N ARG A 57 6.59 -16.97 5.03
CA ARG A 57 6.97 -15.98 6.06
C ARG A 57 8.43 -16.10 6.47
N ALA A 58 8.88 -17.32 6.78
CA ALA A 58 10.27 -17.58 7.16
C ALA A 58 11.26 -17.20 6.05
N ARG A 59 10.93 -17.48 4.79
CA ARG A 59 11.76 -17.09 3.64
C ARG A 59 11.88 -15.58 3.48
N VAL A 60 10.77 -14.85 3.62
CA VAL A 60 10.78 -13.37 3.55
C VAL A 60 11.60 -12.79 4.70
N PHE A 61 11.41 -13.30 5.92
CA PHE A 61 12.17 -12.86 7.09
C PHE A 61 13.69 -13.02 6.89
N ASN A 62 14.13 -14.22 6.50
CA ASN A 62 15.55 -14.49 6.25
C ASN A 62 16.13 -13.60 5.14
N ALA A 63 15.34 -13.24 4.12
CA ALA A 63 15.78 -12.32 3.08
C ALA A 63 15.96 -10.90 3.62
N LEU A 64 15.07 -10.44 4.49
CA LEU A 64 15.13 -9.11 5.11
C LEU A 64 16.30 -8.98 6.10
N GLU A 65 16.61 -10.03 6.87
CA GLU A 65 17.79 -10.04 7.76
C GLU A 65 19.12 -9.88 7.02
N GLY A 66 19.16 -10.22 5.72
CA GLY A 66 20.35 -10.00 4.89
C GLY A 66 20.56 -8.56 4.45
N GLU A 67 19.49 -7.74 4.44
CA GLU A 67 19.51 -6.36 3.93
C GLU A 67 19.41 -5.31 5.05
N VAL A 68 18.71 -5.64 6.13
CA VAL A 68 18.57 -4.83 7.34
C VAL A 68 19.46 -5.48 8.39
N GLY A 69 20.46 -4.77 8.91
CA GLY A 69 21.36 -5.30 9.96
C GLY A 69 20.61 -5.93 11.15
N PRO A 70 21.31 -6.62 12.08
CA PRO A 70 20.70 -7.54 13.04
C PRO A 70 19.43 -6.96 13.64
N LEU A 71 18.30 -7.59 13.36
CA LEU A 71 17.04 -7.28 14.04
C LEU A 71 17.19 -7.81 15.47
N ASP A 72 17.93 -7.08 16.32
CA ASP A 72 18.28 -7.45 17.69
C ASP A 72 17.06 -8.00 18.43
N GLY A 73 16.99 -9.33 18.54
CA GLY A 73 15.94 -10.04 19.28
C GLY A 73 14.52 -9.94 18.72
N ALA A 74 14.31 -9.57 17.45
CA ALA A 74 12.97 -9.48 16.87
C ALA A 74 12.35 -10.88 16.67
N LYS A 75 11.65 -11.33 17.71
CA LYS A 75 10.60 -12.36 17.60
C LYS A 75 9.78 -12.08 16.33
N LEU A 76 9.56 -13.10 15.50
CA LEU A 76 8.69 -13.00 14.33
C LEU A 76 7.45 -12.15 14.69
N PRO A 77 7.12 -11.11 13.90
CA PRO A 77 5.86 -10.40 14.11
C PRO A 77 4.74 -11.46 14.12
N PRO A 78 3.71 -11.32 14.96
CA PRO A 78 2.70 -12.37 15.12
C PRO A 78 1.80 -12.57 13.88
N TRP A 79 2.18 -12.03 12.71
CA TRP A 79 1.45 -12.05 11.44
C TRP A 79 2.31 -11.60 10.26
#